data_AF-A0A1I7XHE2-F1
#
_entry.id   AF-A0A1I7XHE2-F1
#
_cell.length_a   1.000
_cell.length_b   1.000
_cell.length_c   1.000
_cell.angle_alpha   90.00
_cell.angle_beta   90.00
_cell.angle_gamma   90.00
#
_symmetry.space_group_name_H-M   'P 1'
#
loop_
_entity.id
_entity.type
_entity.pdbx_description
1 polymer ?
#
loop_
_entity_poly.entity_id
_entity_poly.type
_entity_poly.pdbx_seq_one_letter_code
_entity_poly.pdbx_strand_id
1 'polypeptide(L)'
;MNLVLKDLAKEEMLAVNKENGHCFIQWHGMAQTSCPSSDVFISAGIGNSPIYDQYIPSINIVHNFNKIAKRLKMNASTPRIDQTCKLAATTNIFGRYINGVPERDACSKPAKESDVTGRFVHIEQKEGSRDNHPLWIHVIRDAFPLVLI
;
A
#
# COMPACT_ATOMS: atom_id res chain seq x y z
N MET A 1 -10.15 -5.34 20.07
CA MET A 1 -9.48 -4.27 19.29
C MET A 1 -8.23 -3.88 20.07
N ASN A 2 -7.05 -4.10 19.51
CA ASN A 2 -5.77 -4.03 20.22
C ASN A 2 -5.39 -2.57 20.58
N LEU A 3 -5.07 -2.31 21.85
CA LEU A 3 -4.78 -0.96 22.38
C LEU A 3 -3.62 -0.27 21.65
N VAL A 4 -2.61 -1.04 21.25
CA VAL A 4 -1.43 -0.57 20.52
C VAL A 4 -1.76 0.14 19.20
N LEU A 5 -2.80 -0.31 18.49
CA LEU A 5 -3.21 0.29 17.21
C LEU A 5 -3.90 1.65 17.39
N LYS A 6 -4.56 1.89 18.54
CA LYS A 6 -5.21 3.17 18.83
C LYS A 6 -4.20 4.26 19.14
N ASP A 7 -3.12 3.91 19.83
CA ASP A 7 -2.14 4.89 20.30
C ASP A 7 -1.30 5.43 19.13
N LEU A 8 -0.80 4.54 18.26
CA LEU A 8 -0.05 4.95 17.06
C LEU A 8 -0.88 5.81 16.09
N ALA A 9 -2.12 5.39 15.83
CA ALA A 9 -3.04 6.11 14.94
C ALA A 9 -3.34 7.53 15.44
N LYS A 10 -3.46 7.69 16.78
CA LYS A 10 -3.78 8.96 17.43
C LYS A 10 -2.56 9.89 17.51
N GLU A 11 -1.38 9.36 17.81
CA GLU A 11 -0.13 10.13 17.85
C GLU A 11 0.18 10.76 16.49
N GLU A 12 -0.13 10.08 15.38
CA GLU A 12 0.12 10.60 14.05
C GLU A 12 -0.88 11.64 13.55
N MET A 13 -2.15 11.57 13.97
CA MET A 13 -3.12 12.64 13.68
C MET A 13 -2.67 13.98 14.31
N LEU A 14 -1.82 13.93 15.34
CA LEU A 14 -1.25 15.09 16.02
C LEU A 14 0.10 15.52 15.44
N ALA A 15 0.76 14.68 14.62
CA ALA A 15 2.03 15.01 13.98
C ALA A 15 1.81 15.95 12.78
N VAL A 16 2.04 17.24 13.00
CA VAL A 16 1.79 18.33 12.04
C VAL A 16 2.76 18.33 10.85
N ASN A 17 3.89 17.61 10.91
CA ASN A 17 4.87 17.54 9.83
C ASN A 17 4.64 16.35 8.89
N LYS A 18 4.15 16.64 7.69
CA LYS A 18 3.89 15.67 6.60
C LYS A 18 5.14 14.95 6.08
N GLU A 19 6.35 15.42 6.39
CA GLU A 19 7.60 14.88 5.84
C GLU A 19 8.19 13.68 6.60
N ASN A 20 7.72 13.37 7.82
CA ASN A 20 8.25 12.28 8.68
C ASN A 20 7.16 11.31 9.19
N GLY A 21 6.05 11.15 8.48
CA GLY A 21 4.97 10.25 8.90
C GLY A 21 5.30 8.77 8.70
N HIS A 22 4.81 7.86 9.56
CA HIS A 22 4.99 6.43 9.34
C HIS A 22 4.25 5.95 8.08
N CYS A 23 4.75 4.88 7.49
CA CYS A 23 4.09 4.15 6.41
C CYS A 23 3.47 2.87 6.99
N PHE A 24 2.22 2.59 6.63
CA PHE A 24 1.52 1.39 7.09
C PHE A 24 1.30 0.44 5.93
N ILE A 25 1.83 -0.77 6.04
CA ILE A 25 1.70 -1.81 5.03
C ILE A 25 0.74 -2.87 5.53
N GLN A 26 -0.33 -3.13 4.78
CA GLN A 26 -1.18 -4.30 4.97
C GLN A 26 -0.96 -5.30 3.85
N TRP A 27 -0.62 -6.52 4.23
CA TRP A 27 -0.38 -7.65 3.34
C TRP A 27 -1.64 -8.49 3.23
N HIS A 28 -2.04 -8.81 2.02
CA HIS A 28 -3.23 -9.59 1.72
C HIS A 28 -2.95 -10.61 0.60
N GLY A 29 -3.58 -11.77 0.69
CA GLY A 29 -3.47 -12.79 -0.35
C GLY A 29 -4.59 -12.65 -1.37
N MET A 30 -4.27 -12.81 -2.66
CA MET A 30 -5.28 -12.88 -3.72
C MET A 30 -5.27 -14.24 -4.42
N ALA A 31 -6.42 -14.62 -4.96
CA ALA A 31 -6.56 -15.85 -5.74
C ALA A 31 -5.76 -15.75 -7.05
N GLN A 32 -5.31 -16.89 -7.58
CA GLN A 32 -4.59 -16.96 -8.86
C GLN A 32 -5.39 -16.38 -10.05
N THR A 33 -6.72 -16.45 -9.97
CA THR A 33 -7.65 -15.91 -10.96
C THR A 33 -7.93 -14.42 -10.81
N SER A 34 -7.52 -13.81 -9.70
CA SER A 34 -7.66 -12.36 -9.48
C SER A 34 -6.53 -11.60 -10.16
N CYS A 35 -6.85 -10.43 -10.71
CA CYS A 35 -5.89 -9.49 -11.30
C CYS A 35 -4.93 -10.20 -12.29
N PRO A 36 -5.46 -10.71 -13.42
CA PRO A 36 -4.74 -11.66 -14.28
C PRO A 36 -3.43 -11.10 -14.84
N SER A 37 -3.31 -9.78 -14.97
CA SER A 37 -2.12 -9.10 -15.48
C SER A 37 -1.03 -8.83 -14.42
N SER A 38 -1.28 -9.17 -13.15
CA SER A 38 -0.45 -8.78 -12.02
C SER A 38 -0.21 -9.96 -11.05
N ASP A 39 1.05 -10.25 -10.69
CA ASP A 39 1.34 -11.20 -9.60
C ASP A 39 1.19 -10.56 -8.22
N VAL A 40 1.42 -9.24 -8.18
CA VAL A 40 1.22 -8.38 -7.03
C VAL A 40 0.49 -7.12 -7.45
N PHE A 41 -0.52 -6.72 -6.69
CA PHE A 41 -1.25 -5.47 -6.90
C PHE A 41 -1.13 -4.59 -5.66
N ILE A 42 -0.52 -3.42 -5.84
CA ILE A 42 -0.14 -2.51 -4.75
C ILE A 42 -0.92 -1.21 -4.87
N SER A 43 -1.68 -0.86 -3.84
CA SER A 43 -2.50 0.36 -3.83
C SER A 43 -2.27 1.21 -2.59
N ALA A 44 -2.62 2.48 -2.68
CA ALA A 44 -2.65 3.41 -1.57
C ALA A 44 -4.01 3.43 -0.84
N GLY A 45 -4.84 2.38 -1.00
CA GLY A 45 -6.23 2.38 -0.50
C GLY A 45 -7.19 3.24 -1.34
N ILE A 46 -6.80 3.58 -2.56
CA ILE A 46 -7.61 4.31 -3.54
C ILE A 46 -7.45 3.67 -4.93
N GLY A 47 -8.50 3.78 -5.75
CA GLY A 47 -8.49 3.32 -7.16
C GLY A 47 -7.58 4.17 -8.05
N ASN A 48 -7.81 4.13 -9.37
CA ASN A 48 -7.00 4.92 -10.31
C ASN A 48 -6.99 6.42 -9.93
N SER A 49 -5.80 6.98 -9.71
CA SER A 49 -5.59 8.33 -9.17
C SER A 49 -4.22 8.89 -9.62
N PRO A 50 -4.06 10.22 -9.77
CA PRO A 50 -2.76 10.87 -9.97
C PRO A 50 -1.79 10.75 -8.79
N ILE A 51 -2.23 10.30 -7.60
CA ILE A 51 -1.30 10.06 -6.47
C ILE A 51 -0.19 9.07 -6.85
N TYR A 52 -0.49 8.13 -7.74
CA TYR A 52 0.48 7.15 -8.26
C TYR A 52 1.49 7.72 -9.27
N ASP A 53 1.33 8.97 -9.71
CA ASP A 53 2.36 9.67 -10.51
C ASP A 53 3.43 10.33 -9.62
N GLN A 54 3.21 10.32 -8.29
CA GLN A 54 4.10 10.92 -7.31
C GLN A 54 5.03 9.87 -6.69
N TYR A 55 6.09 10.35 -6.04
CA TYR A 55 7.01 9.49 -5.29
C TYR A 55 6.40 9.10 -3.93
N ILE A 56 5.63 8.02 -3.93
CA ILE A 56 4.98 7.47 -2.72
C ILE A 56 5.46 6.04 -2.43
N PRO A 57 5.34 5.56 -1.18
CA PRO A 57 5.75 4.21 -0.80
C PRO A 57 5.26 3.08 -1.72
N SER A 58 3.99 3.11 -2.16
CA SER A 58 3.44 2.08 -3.06
C SER A 58 4.16 2.03 -4.41
N ILE A 59 4.52 3.18 -4.98
CA ILE A 59 5.28 3.27 -6.24
C ILE A 59 6.72 2.78 -6.05
N ASN A 60 7.35 3.13 -4.93
CA ASN A 60 8.71 2.66 -4.61
C ASN A 60 8.76 1.13 -4.46
N ILE A 61 7.76 0.55 -3.81
CA ILE A 61 7.64 -0.91 -3.66
C ILE A 61 7.41 -1.56 -5.03
N VAL A 62 6.51 -1.04 -5.88
CA VAL A 62 6.28 -1.57 -7.24
C VAL A 62 7.56 -1.52 -8.07
N HIS A 63 8.28 -0.40 -8.04
CA HIS A 63 9.53 -0.24 -8.78
C HIS A 63 10.57 -1.29 -8.35
N ASN A 64 10.82 -1.42 -7.05
CA ASN A 64 11.82 -2.35 -6.52
C ASN A 64 11.39 -3.81 -6.72
N PHE A 65 10.10 -4.13 -6.56
CA PHE A 65 9.56 -5.46 -6.86
C PHE A 65 9.83 -5.83 -8.32
N ASN A 66 9.45 -5.00 -9.28
CA ASN A 66 9.65 -5.27 -10.70
C ASN A 66 11.13 -5.39 -11.10
N LYS A 67 12.00 -4.63 -10.44
CA LYS A 67 13.45 -4.72 -10.63
C LYS A 67 14.01 -6.06 -10.15
N ILE A 68 13.67 -6.48 -8.93
CA ILE A 68 14.22 -7.69 -8.29
C ILE A 68 13.58 -8.96 -8.85
N ALA A 69 12.25 -8.95 -9.02
CA ALA A 69 11.46 -10.11 -9.45
C ALA A 69 11.51 -10.38 -10.95
N LYS A 70 12.20 -9.54 -11.74
CA LYS A 70 12.37 -9.72 -13.20
C LYS A 70 12.87 -11.11 -13.58
N ARG A 71 13.80 -11.68 -12.81
CA ARG A 71 14.35 -13.04 -13.06
C ARG A 71 13.34 -14.15 -12.78
N LEU A 72 12.36 -13.88 -11.93
CA LEU A 72 11.27 -14.80 -11.57
C LEU A 72 10.08 -14.66 -12.51
N LYS A 73 10.15 -13.77 -13.51
CA LYS A 73 9.05 -13.42 -14.43
C LYS A 73 7.78 -12.98 -13.69
N MET A 74 7.93 -12.41 -12.50
CA MET A 74 6.83 -11.84 -11.73
C MET A 74 6.74 -10.34 -11.93
N ASN A 75 5.54 -9.79 -11.81
CA ASN A 75 5.32 -8.35 -11.87
C ASN A 75 4.42 -7.81 -10.75
N ALA A 76 4.61 -6.52 -10.47
CA ALA A 76 3.75 -5.74 -9.61
C ALA A 76 3.17 -4.55 -10.39
N SER A 77 1.94 -4.17 -10.07
CA SER A 77 1.26 -3.01 -10.65
C SER A 77 0.51 -2.22 -9.59
N THR A 78 0.10 -0.99 -9.95
CA THR A 78 -0.81 -0.15 -9.17
C THR A 78 -2.15 -0.02 -9.87
N PRO A 79 -3.20 0.50 -9.21
CA PRO A 79 -4.46 0.87 -9.87
C PRO A 79 -4.31 1.82 -11.06
N ARG A 80 -3.20 2.57 -11.14
CA ARG A 80 -2.89 3.44 -12.28
C ARG A 80 -2.39 2.65 -13.50
N ILE A 81 -1.68 1.54 -13.28
CA ILE A 81 -1.10 0.68 -14.33
C ILE A 81 -2.09 -0.41 -14.76
N ASP A 82 -2.64 -1.17 -13.81
CA ASP A 82 -3.65 -2.21 -14.05
C ASP A 82 -5.02 -1.71 -13.58
N GLN A 83 -5.74 -1.06 -14.49
CA GLN A 83 -7.09 -0.53 -14.21
C GLN A 83 -8.17 -1.62 -14.18
N THR A 84 -7.84 -2.84 -14.61
CA THR A 84 -8.78 -3.98 -14.63
C THR A 84 -8.89 -4.63 -13.26
N CYS A 85 -7.80 -4.68 -12.51
CA CYS A 85 -7.77 -5.15 -11.13
C CYS A 85 -8.55 -4.19 -10.19
N LYS A 86 -9.45 -4.75 -9.39
CA LYS A 86 -10.33 -3.97 -8.48
C LYS A 86 -9.94 -4.07 -7.00
N LEU A 87 -8.88 -4.81 -6.69
CA LEU A 87 -8.43 -5.05 -5.30
C LEU A 87 -7.60 -3.88 -4.74
N ALA A 88 -8.11 -2.65 -4.91
CA ALA A 88 -7.42 -1.41 -4.52
C ALA A 88 -7.70 -1.00 -3.06
N ALA A 89 -8.27 -1.90 -2.26
CA ALA A 89 -8.57 -1.70 -0.84
C ALA A 89 -9.36 -0.41 -0.49
N THR A 90 -10.21 0.09 -1.39
CA THR A 90 -11.02 1.32 -1.18
C THR A 90 -12.03 1.18 -0.04
N THR A 91 -12.33 -0.07 0.36
CA THR A 91 -13.24 -0.40 1.46
C THR A 91 -12.52 -0.74 2.76
N ASN A 92 -11.19 -0.68 2.79
CA ASN A 92 -10.42 -0.97 3.97
C ASN A 92 -10.60 0.10 5.06
N ILE A 93 -11.12 -0.28 6.21
CA ILE A 93 -11.43 0.66 7.31
C ILE A 93 -10.15 1.35 7.81
N PHE A 94 -9.06 0.60 7.98
CA PHE A 94 -7.79 1.17 8.44
C PHE A 94 -7.19 2.10 7.37
N GLY A 95 -7.18 1.69 6.11
CA GLY A 95 -6.73 2.52 5.00
C GLY A 95 -7.52 3.82 4.86
N ARG A 96 -8.85 3.77 5.04
CA ARG A 96 -9.72 4.97 5.07
C ARG A 96 -9.33 5.92 6.20
N TYR A 97 -9.10 5.40 7.40
CA TYR A 97 -8.67 6.20 8.54
C TYR A 97 -7.33 6.90 8.28
N ILE A 98 -6.33 6.17 7.77
CA ILE A 98 -5.02 6.73 7.41
C ILE A 98 -5.15 7.76 6.28
N ASN A 99 -6.07 7.56 5.34
CA ASN A 99 -6.38 8.49 4.25
C ASN A 99 -7.40 9.58 4.66
N GLY A 100 -7.43 9.97 5.94
CA GLY A 100 -8.13 11.16 6.41
C GLY A 100 -9.63 11.01 6.69
N VAL A 101 -10.21 9.80 6.58
CA VAL A 101 -11.60 9.60 6.97
C VAL A 101 -11.73 9.61 8.50
N PRO A 102 -12.59 10.46 9.10
CA PRO A 102 -12.79 10.47 10.54
C PRO A 102 -13.19 9.10 11.10
N GLU A 103 -12.73 8.75 12.30
CA GLU A 103 -12.96 7.43 12.93
C GLU A 103 -14.44 7.00 12.87
N ARG A 104 -15.36 7.90 13.23
CA ARG A 104 -16.82 7.66 13.22
C ARG A 104 -17.39 7.33 11.83
N ASP A 105 -16.68 7.70 10.78
CA ASP A 105 -17.10 7.57 9.38
C ASP A 105 -16.31 6.48 8.63
N ALA A 106 -15.19 5.98 9.15
CA ALA A 106 -14.30 5.06 8.46
C ALA A 106 -14.97 3.74 8.03
N CYS A 107 -16.00 3.30 8.76
CA CYS A 107 -16.78 2.11 8.42
C CYS A 107 -17.69 2.31 7.20
N SER A 108 -18.12 3.53 6.89
CA SER A 108 -19.21 3.80 5.94
C SER A 108 -18.84 4.75 4.80
N LYS A 109 -17.85 5.63 4.97
CA LYS A 109 -17.45 6.62 3.97
C LYS A 109 -16.12 6.26 3.31
N PRO A 110 -15.99 6.41 1.98
CA PRO A 110 -14.72 6.26 1.30
C PRO A 110 -13.79 7.44 1.63
N ALA A 111 -12.48 7.23 1.45
CA ALA A 111 -11.51 8.32 1.47
C ALA A 111 -11.71 9.22 0.24
N LYS A 112 -11.51 10.54 0.43
CA LYS A 112 -11.44 11.48 -0.69
C LYS A 112 -10.05 11.45 -1.27
N GLU A 113 -9.95 11.58 -2.58
CA GLU A 113 -8.66 11.59 -3.27
C GLU A 113 -7.72 12.69 -2.79
N SER A 114 -8.25 13.87 -2.45
CA SER A 114 -7.49 15.01 -1.90
C SER A 114 -6.80 14.69 -0.56
N ASP A 115 -7.28 13.68 0.16
CA ASP A 115 -6.84 13.37 1.51
C ASP A 115 -5.85 12.19 1.50
N VAL A 116 -5.68 11.51 0.35
CA VAL A 116 -4.75 10.39 0.19
C VAL A 116 -3.33 10.91 0.06
N THR A 117 -2.48 10.51 1.00
CA THR A 117 -1.06 10.93 1.08
C THR A 117 -0.09 9.86 0.58
N GLY A 118 -0.57 8.64 0.30
CA GLY A 118 0.27 7.50 -0.05
C GLY A 118 0.87 6.75 1.15
N ARG A 119 0.51 7.14 2.38
CA ARG A 119 1.05 6.55 3.63
C ARG A 119 0.49 5.16 3.97
N PHE A 120 -0.70 4.84 3.49
CA PHE A 120 -1.22 3.48 3.53
C PHE A 120 -0.80 2.74 2.27
N VAL A 121 -0.26 1.53 2.41
CA VAL A 121 0.05 0.62 1.32
C VAL A 121 -0.69 -0.68 1.55
N HIS A 122 -1.50 -1.08 0.59
CA HIS A 122 -2.15 -2.38 0.55
C HIS A 122 -1.51 -3.23 -0.54
N ILE A 123 -1.07 -4.43 -0.19
CA ILE A 123 -0.39 -5.37 -1.08
C ILE A 123 -1.27 -6.61 -1.22
N GLU A 124 -1.84 -6.81 -2.39
CA GLU A 124 -2.47 -8.06 -2.80
C GLU A 124 -1.45 -8.90 -3.55
N GLN A 125 -1.28 -10.16 -3.17
CA GLN A 125 -0.26 -11.03 -3.75
C GLN A 125 -0.75 -12.45 -3.99
N LYS A 126 -0.39 -12.99 -5.16
CA LYS A 126 -0.55 -14.42 -5.46
C LYS A 126 0.41 -15.24 -4.60
N GLU A 127 0.08 -16.52 -4.43
CA GLU A 127 0.84 -17.48 -3.63
C GLU A 127 2.35 -17.48 -3.92
N GLY A 128 2.74 -17.51 -5.21
CA GLY A 128 4.16 -17.53 -5.60
C GLY A 128 4.96 -16.31 -5.12
N SER A 129 4.35 -15.13 -5.05
CA SER A 129 4.99 -13.95 -4.46
C SER A 129 4.89 -13.96 -2.94
N ARG A 130 3.73 -14.35 -2.40
CA ARG A 130 3.45 -14.36 -0.95
C ARG A 130 4.44 -15.23 -0.18
N ASP A 131 4.75 -16.39 -0.72
CA ASP A 131 5.57 -17.38 -0.03
C ASP A 131 7.07 -17.13 -0.27
N ASN A 132 7.42 -16.12 -1.08
CA ASN A 132 8.80 -15.71 -1.36
C ASN A 132 9.28 -14.61 -0.41
N HIS A 133 9.48 -14.96 0.87
CA HIS A 133 9.95 -14.02 1.89
C HIS A 133 11.29 -13.33 1.55
N PRO A 134 12.32 -14.01 0.99
CA PRO A 134 13.57 -13.35 0.63
C PRO A 134 13.38 -12.23 -0.39
N LEU A 135 12.51 -12.42 -1.40
CA LEU A 135 12.14 -11.36 -2.34
C LEU A 135 11.58 -10.15 -1.61
N TRP A 136 10.60 -10.35 -0.73
CA TRP A 136 9.96 -9.25 0.00
C TRP A 136 10.90 -8.52 0.96
N ILE A 137 11.81 -9.23 1.62
CA ILE A 137 12.85 -8.59 2.45
C ILE A 137 13.68 -7.61 1.61
N HIS A 138 14.13 -8.03 0.42
CA HIS A 138 14.90 -7.15 -0.45
C HIS A 138 14.06 -5.99 -1.00
N VAL A 139 12.83 -6.24 -1.42
CA VAL A 139 11.92 -5.20 -1.93
C VAL A 139 11.66 -4.12 -0.88
N ILE A 140 11.33 -4.51 0.35
CA ILE A 140 11.03 -3.56 1.42
C ILE A 140 12.28 -2.80 1.84
N ARG A 141 13.42 -3.47 2.01
CA ARG A 141 14.67 -2.79 2.38
C ARG A 141 15.10 -1.76 1.33
N ASP A 142 14.93 -2.07 0.05
CA ASP A 142 15.32 -1.18 -1.04
C ASP A 142 14.25 -0.07 -1.28
N ALA A 143 12.99 -0.30 -0.93
CA ALA A 143 11.92 0.70 -1.00
C ALA A 143 11.94 1.71 0.15
N PHE A 144 12.50 1.34 1.30
CA PHE A 144 12.62 2.17 2.50
C PHE A 144 14.08 2.17 2.98
N PRO A 145 15.00 2.84 2.26
CA PRO A 145 16.40 2.88 2.68
C PRO A 145 16.51 3.53 4.06
N LEU A 146 17.23 2.87 4.97
CA LEU A 146 17.58 3.47 6.25
C LEU A 146 18.47 4.68 5.97
N VAL A 147 17.96 5.88 6.28
CA VAL A 147 18.80 7.05 6.39
C VAL A 147 19.59 6.87 7.68
N LEU A 148 20.87 6.51 7.58
CA LEU A 148 21.79 6.61 8.69
C LEU A 148 21.94 8.11 9.01
N ILE A 149 21.34 8.53 10.12
CA ILE A 149 21.55 9.84 10.74
C ILE A 149 22.73 9.72 11.69
#